data_AF-A0A656Z589-F1
#
_entry.id   AF-A0A656Z589-F1
#
_cell.length_a   1.000
_cell.length_b   1.000
_cell.length_c   1.000
_cell.angle_alpha   90.00
_cell.angle_beta   90.00
_cell.angle_gamma   90.00
#
_symmetry.space_group_name_H-M   'P 1'
#
loop_
_entity.id
_entity.type
_entity.pdbx_description
1 polymer ?
#
loop_
_entity_poly.entity_id
_entity_poly.type
_entity_poly.pdbx_seq_one_letter_code
_entity_poly.pdbx_strand_id
1 'polypeptide(L)'
;FFQPGGKIDAGEAPEIALIREIEEELGIRIDESQLSYAAKMSAPAANELDSTVEAELFHLTLKEGQVPAASSEIEELIWLKAGDQA
;
A
#
# COMPACT_ATOMS: atom_id res chain seq x y z
N PHE A 1 -12.94 2.81 -1.67
CA PHE A 1 -11.67 2.80 -0.93
C PHE A 1 -10.66 1.95 -1.67
N PHE A 2 -9.38 2.32 -1.62
CA PHE A 2 -8.26 1.55 -2.16
C PHE A 2 -7.26 1.24 -1.04
N GLN A 3 -6.43 0.21 -1.24
CA GLN A 3 -5.32 -0.04 -0.34
C GLN A 3 -4.21 1.01 -0.59
N PRO A 4 -3.48 1.45 0.44
CA PRO A 4 -2.34 2.35 0.29
C PRO A 4 -1.21 1.68 -0.49
N GLY A 5 -0.43 2.49 -1.19
CA GLY A 5 0.65 2.05 -2.07
C GLY A 5 0.63 2.77 -3.41
N GLY A 6 1.67 2.56 -4.21
CA GLY A 6 1.87 3.33 -5.44
C GLY A 6 2.68 2.61 -6.49
N LYS A 7 3.09 3.36 -7.51
CA LYS A 7 3.89 2.84 -8.63
C LYS A 7 5.31 2.55 -8.16
N ILE A 8 5.86 1.44 -8.66
CA ILE A 8 7.26 1.08 -8.45
C ILE A 8 8.11 1.85 -9.47
N ASP A 9 9.10 2.60 -8.99
CA ASP A 9 9.99 3.35 -9.86
C ASP A 9 11.00 2.43 -10.58
N ALA A 10 11.58 2.94 -11.68
CA ALA A 10 12.52 2.16 -12.49
C ALA A 10 13.77 1.76 -11.68
N GLY A 11 13.94 0.44 -11.45
CA GLY A 11 15.03 -0.11 -10.66
C GLY A 11 14.78 -0.14 -9.15
N GLU A 12 13.61 0.30 -8.70
CA GLU A 12 13.18 0.21 -7.31
C GLU A 12 12.71 -1.21 -6.98
N ALA A 13 13.10 -1.72 -5.82
CA ALA A 13 12.57 -2.99 -5.33
C ALA A 13 11.15 -2.76 -4.77
N PRO A 14 10.20 -3.70 -4.94
CA PRO A 14 8.81 -3.49 -4.52
C PRO A 14 8.64 -3.11 -3.04
N GLU A 15 9.44 -3.71 -2.16
CA GLU A 15 9.45 -3.40 -0.73
C GLU A 15 9.91 -1.96 -0.43
N ILE A 16 10.85 -1.44 -1.21
CA ILE A 16 11.34 -0.07 -1.07
C ILE A 16 10.29 0.93 -1.54
N ALA A 17 9.63 0.64 -2.66
CA ALA A 17 8.50 1.42 -3.14
C ALA A 17 7.41 1.50 -2.07
N LEU A 18 7.01 0.35 -1.51
CA LEU A 18 5.97 0.31 -0.48
C LEU A 18 6.35 1.08 0.79
N ILE A 19 7.60 1.00 1.25
CA ILE A 19 8.07 1.76 2.43
C ILE A 19 7.96 3.27 2.18
N ARG A 20 8.35 3.74 0.99
CA ARG A 20 8.25 5.15 0.59
C ARG A 20 6.79 5.60 0.56
N GLU A 21 5.92 4.87 -0.14
CA GLU A 21 4.50 5.20 -0.28
C GLU A 21 3.79 5.25 1.09
N ILE A 22 4.09 4.30 1.99
CA ILE A 22 3.52 4.30 3.34
C ILE A 22 3.96 5.54 4.15
N GLU A 23 5.19 6.03 3.97
CA GLU A 23 5.60 7.30 4.60
C GLU A 23 4.86 8.50 3.99
N GLU A 24 4.71 8.56 2.66
CA GLU A 24 4.08 9.67 1.94
C GLU A 24 2.57 9.78 2.19
N GLU A 25 1.88 8.65 2.17
CA GLU A 25 0.42 8.57 2.22
C GLU A 25 -0.13 8.42 3.64
N LEU A 26 0.62 7.74 4.53
CA LEU A 26 0.16 7.40 5.88
C LEU A 26 0.97 8.07 7.00
N GLY A 27 2.04 8.79 6.66
CA GLY A 27 2.85 9.56 7.61
C GLY A 27 3.64 8.72 8.62
N ILE A 28 3.76 7.41 8.40
CA ILE A 28 4.48 6.50 9.30
C ILE A 28 5.71 5.91 8.61
N ARG A 29 6.80 5.82 9.36
CA ARG A 29 8.00 5.10 8.92
C ARG A 29 7.92 3.65 9.37
N ILE A 30 8.17 2.76 8.42
CA ILE A 30 8.25 1.32 8.62
C ILE A 30 9.62 0.82 8.12
N ASP A 31 9.97 -0.41 8.51
CA ASP A 31 11.17 -1.09 8.02
C ASP A 31 10.80 -2.43 7.37
N GLU A 32 11.72 -2.97 6.56
CA GLU A 32 11.51 -4.21 5.81
C GLU A 32 11.09 -5.39 6.71
N SER A 33 11.50 -5.42 7.98
CA SER A 33 11.12 -6.52 8.89
C SER A 33 9.64 -6.52 9.27
N GLN A 34 8.93 -5.42 9.02
CA GLN A 34 7.48 -5.32 9.20
C GLN A 34 6.67 -5.81 8.00
N LEU A 35 7.35 -6.02 6.87
CA LEU A 35 6.74 -6.47 5.63
C LEU A 35 6.87 -7.99 5.48
N SER A 36 5.82 -8.61 4.96
CA SER A 36 5.83 -10.01 4.55
C SER A 36 5.16 -10.14 3.19
N TYR A 37 5.89 -10.64 2.20
CA TYR A 37 5.37 -10.82 0.86
C TYR A 37 4.11 -11.70 0.88
N ALA A 38 3.04 -11.24 0.24
CA ALA A 38 1.77 -11.94 0.18
C ALA A 38 1.58 -12.61 -1.18
N ALA A 39 1.60 -11.84 -2.27
CA ALA A 39 1.38 -12.36 -3.63
C ALA A 39 1.68 -11.31 -4.69
N LYS A 40 1.90 -11.76 -5.93
CA LYS A 40 1.74 -10.94 -7.13
C LYS A 40 0.33 -11.13 -7.68
N MET A 41 -0.37 -10.02 -7.94
CA MET A 41 -1.73 -10.05 -8.48
C MET A 41 -1.88 -9.10 -9.66
N SER A 42 -2.87 -9.35 -10.50
CA SER A 42 -3.22 -8.48 -11.63
C SER A 42 -4.72 -8.23 -11.69
N ALA A 43 -5.13 -7.01 -11.98
CA ALA A 43 -6.52 -6.63 -12.16
C ALA A 43 -6.66 -5.52 -13.20
N PRO A 44 -7.83 -5.35 -13.86
CA PRO A 44 -8.09 -4.18 -14.69
C PRO A 44 -7.86 -2.89 -13.90
N ALA A 45 -7.23 -1.91 -14.52
CA ALA A 45 -7.01 -0.61 -13.90
C ALA A 45 -8.34 0.10 -13.65
N ALA A 46 -8.52 0.66 -12.45
CA ALA A 46 -9.76 1.36 -12.09
C ALA A 46 -9.97 2.65 -12.90
N ASN A 47 -8.88 3.33 -13.26
CA ASN A 47 -8.90 4.69 -13.82
C ASN A 47 -8.33 4.78 -15.25
N GLU A 48 -7.87 3.67 -15.83
CA GLU A 48 -7.27 3.64 -17.16
C GLU A 48 -7.93 2.53 -18.00
N LEU A 49 -8.64 2.92 -19.06
CA LEU A 49 -9.27 1.98 -19.98
C LEU A 49 -8.23 1.08 -20.64
N ASP A 50 -8.62 -0.17 -20.88
CA ASP A 50 -7.82 -1.21 -21.54
C ASP A 50 -6.43 -1.43 -20.91
N SER A 51 -6.28 -1.07 -19.64
CA SER A 51 -5.04 -1.22 -18.88
C SER A 51 -5.21 -2.23 -17.74
N THR A 52 -4.12 -2.94 -17.41
CA THR A 52 -4.07 -3.89 -16.30
C THR A 52 -3.02 -3.41 -15.30
N VAL A 53 -3.39 -3.36 -14.03
CA VAL A 53 -2.46 -3.14 -12.92
C VAL A 53 -1.86 -4.48 -12.55
N GLU A 54 -0.53 -4.55 -12.47
CA GLU A 54 0.19 -5.61 -11.78
C GLU A 54 0.69 -5.07 -10.45
N ALA A 55 0.40 -5.76 -9.35
CA ALA A 55 0.75 -5.35 -8.00
C ALA A 55 1.52 -6.46 -7.27
N GLU A 56 2.58 -6.06 -6.57
CA GLU A 56 3.25 -6.87 -5.55
C GLU A 56 2.62 -6.53 -4.21
N LEU A 57 1.96 -7.50 -3.58
CA LEU A 57 1.21 -7.30 -2.34
C LEU A 57 2.03 -7.78 -1.14
N PHE A 58 1.91 -7.03 -0.05
CA PHE A 58 2.57 -7.33 1.23
C PHE A 58 1.58 -7.23 2.38
N HIS A 59 1.78 -8.07 3.39
CA HIS A 59 1.22 -7.84 4.71
C HIS A 59 2.16 -6.91 5.49
N LEU A 60 1.61 -5.83 6.05
CA LEU A 60 2.30 -4.92 6.95
C LEU A 60 1.79 -5.12 8.38
N THR A 61 2.70 -5.43 9.30
CA THR A 61 2.39 -5.44 10.74
C THR A 61 2.87 -4.16 11.40
N LEU A 62 1.95 -3.35 11.92
CA LEU A 62 2.31 -2.13 12.65
C LEU A 62 2.87 -2.46 14.04
N LYS A 63 3.92 -1.73 14.41
CA LYS A 63 4.50 -1.73 15.76
C LYS A 63 3.69 -0.81 16.67
N GLU A 64 3.85 -1.01 17.97
CA GLU A 64 3.25 -0.12 18.97
C GLU A 64 3.69 1.33 18.73
N GLY A 65 2.72 2.26 18.77
CA GLY A 65 2.94 3.69 18.54
C GLY A 65 2.95 4.13 17.07
N GLN A 66 2.94 3.22 16.09
CA GLN A 66 2.70 3.57 14.69
C GLN A 66 1.21 3.80 14.47
N VAL A 67 0.82 5.06 14.25
CA VAL A 67 -0.57 5.46 14.01
C VAL A 67 -0.66 6.09 12.63
N PRO A 68 -1.13 5.34 11.60
CA PRO A 68 -1.38 5.88 10.27
C PRO A 68 -2.36 7.05 10.30
N ALA A 69 -2.08 8.07 9.51
CA ALA A 69 -3.00 9.17 9.26
C ALA A 69 -3.04 9.46 7.76
N ALA A 70 -4.23 9.73 7.23
CA ALA A 70 -4.39 10.14 5.84
C ALA A 70 -3.53 11.38 5.53
N SER A 71 -2.76 11.31 4.44
CA SER A 71 -1.83 12.34 3.98
C SER A 71 -1.74 12.32 2.46
N SER A 72 -1.16 13.39 1.89
CA SER A 72 -0.90 13.53 0.45
C SER A 72 -2.16 13.33 -0.40
N GLU A 73 -2.26 12.23 -1.15
CA GLU A 73 -3.40 11.92 -2.02
C GLU A 73 -4.56 11.22 -1.31
N ILE A 74 -4.39 10.82 -0.04
CA ILE A 74 -5.45 10.18 0.75
C ILE A 74 -6.23 11.23 1.53
N GLU A 75 -7.53 11.35 1.23
CA GLU A 75 -8.45 12.23 1.97
C GLU A 75 -9.00 11.60 3.25
N GLU A 76 -9.22 10.28 3.26
CA GLU A 76 -9.83 9.53 4.37
C GLU A 76 -9.21 8.14 4.53
N LEU A 77 -9.06 7.71 5.80
CA LEU A 77 -8.60 6.38 6.17
C LEU A 77 -9.63 5.68 7.06
N ILE A 78 -9.92 4.42 6.75
CA ILE A 78 -10.75 3.53 7.56
C ILE A 78 -10.03 2.21 7.83
N TRP A 79 -10.30 1.62 9.00
CA TRP A 79 -9.87 0.27 9.33
C TRP A 79 -11.01 -0.72 9.12
N LEU A 80 -10.79 -1.74 8.29
CA LEU A 80 -11.75 -2.81 8.04
C LEU A 80 -11.29 -4.10 8.73
N LYS A 81 -12.23 -4.90 9.24
CA LYS A 81 -11.91 -6.25 9.70
C LYS A 81 -11.79 -7.18 8.50
N ALA A 82 -11.03 -8.25 8.67
CA ALA A 82 -10.91 -9.28 7.63
C ALA A 82 -12.30 -9.82 7.25
N GLY A 83 -12.63 -9.75 5.96
CA GLY A 83 -13.92 -10.16 5.40
C GLY A 83 -14.95 -9.04 5.23
N ASP A 84 -14.72 -7.86 5.83
CA ASP A 84 -15.56 -6.70 5.58
C ASP A 84 -15.31 -6.14 4.16
N GLN A 85 -16.33 -5.50 3.59
CA GLN A 85 -16.22 -4.72 2.37
C GLN A 85 -16.28 -3.24 2.72
N ALA A 86 -15.50 -2.44 1.98
CA ALA A 86 -15.46 -0.99 2.11
C ALA A 86 -16.65 -0.31 1.43
#